data_AF-A0A7K2C023-F1
#
_entry.id   AF-A0A7K2C023-F1
#
_cell.length_a   1.000
_cell.length_b   1.000
_cell.length_c   1.000
_cell.angle_alpha   90.00
_cell.angle_beta   90.00
_cell.angle_gamma   90.00
#
_symmetry.space_group_name_H-M   'P 1'
#
loop_
_entity.id
_entity.type
_entity.pdbx_description
1 polymer ?
#
loop_
_entity_poly.entity_id
_entity_poly.type
_entity_poly.pdbx_seq_one_letter_code
_entity_poly.pdbx_strand_id
1 'polypeptide(L)'
;MNNSRPSIPAAENEPVLDYAPGSPERISLQNKLRELKQDELEIPALIGGKALYTGDLEEIRPPHELSHRLGVVHKCSAKEAQQAIEASQDAWHDWANMDFIDRAAIFLKAAELLAGPWRDVLNASTMLGQSKSAYQAEIDAACELIDFIRFNVEYASEIYEEQPYSGPGVWNRLEYRPLEGFVFAVTPFNFTAIGGNLPTAPALMGNTVVWKPA
;
A
#
# COMPACT_ATOMS: atom_id res chain seq x y z
N MET A 1 7.33 27.61 6.17
CA MET A 1 8.49 27.47 7.08
C MET A 1 7.99 26.87 8.37
N ASN A 2 8.38 25.61 8.63
CA ASN A 2 8.11 24.95 9.90
C ASN A 2 9.36 25.12 10.78
N ASN A 3 9.23 25.83 11.90
CA ASN A 3 10.32 26.03 12.87
C ASN A 3 10.19 25.01 14.03
N SER A 4 9.97 23.75 13.69
CA SER A 4 9.87 22.65 14.66
C SER A 4 10.60 21.40 14.17
N ARG A 5 10.89 20.48 15.09
CA ARG A 5 11.42 19.14 14.81
C ARG A 5 10.41 18.12 15.32
N PRO A 6 9.33 17.86 14.56
CA PRO A 6 8.28 16.95 15.00
C PRO A 6 8.81 15.50 15.02
N SER A 7 8.31 14.72 15.98
CA SER A 7 8.57 13.28 16.07
C SER A 7 7.41 12.49 15.45
N ILE A 8 7.72 11.37 14.81
CA ILE A 8 6.72 10.39 14.35
C ILE A 8 6.13 9.63 15.56
N PRO A 9 4.85 9.20 15.53
CA PRO A 9 4.30 8.30 16.54
C PRO A 9 5.08 6.97 16.57
N ALA A 10 5.38 6.46 17.76
CA ALA A 10 6.00 5.14 17.89
C ALA A 10 5.10 4.06 17.29
N ALA A 11 5.68 3.16 16.50
CA ALA A 11 5.00 2.04 15.90
C ALA A 11 4.78 0.94 16.95
N GLU A 12 3.59 0.37 16.92
CA GLU A 12 3.23 -0.83 17.67
C GLU A 12 2.65 -1.83 16.68
N ASN A 13 2.92 -3.12 16.92
CA ASN A 13 2.33 -4.19 16.12
C ASN A 13 0.81 -4.17 16.24
N GLU A 14 0.14 -4.23 15.11
CA GLU A 14 -1.31 -4.28 15.03
C GLU A 14 -1.84 -5.58 15.66
N PRO A 15 -2.80 -5.50 16.60
CA PRO A 15 -3.39 -6.69 17.20
C PRO A 15 -4.04 -7.60 16.15
N VAL A 16 -3.80 -8.91 16.28
CA VAL A 16 -4.43 -9.94 15.46
C VAL A 16 -5.81 -10.25 16.03
N LEU A 17 -6.85 -10.15 15.21
CA LEU A 17 -8.20 -10.55 15.59
C LEU A 17 -8.43 -12.05 15.36
N ASP A 18 -9.09 -12.71 16.31
CA ASP A 18 -9.22 -14.17 16.33
C ASP A 18 -10.40 -14.70 15.50
N TYR A 19 -11.41 -13.88 15.20
CA TYR A 19 -12.63 -14.27 14.47
C TYR A 19 -13.37 -15.47 15.11
N ALA A 20 -13.38 -15.49 16.45
CA ALA A 20 -14.04 -16.53 17.24
C ALA A 20 -15.55 -16.62 16.93
N PRO A 21 -16.21 -17.78 17.15
CA PRO A 21 -17.66 -17.90 16.95
C PRO A 21 -18.46 -16.83 17.71
N GLY A 22 -19.31 -16.08 17.00
CA GLY A 22 -20.15 -15.03 17.57
C GLY A 22 -19.46 -13.69 17.83
N SER A 23 -18.16 -13.57 17.55
CA SER A 23 -17.43 -12.31 17.69
C SER A 23 -17.90 -11.24 16.69
N PRO A 24 -17.86 -9.94 17.06
CA PRO A 24 -18.26 -8.86 16.16
C PRO A 24 -17.49 -8.85 14.83
N GLU A 25 -16.17 -9.05 14.87
CA GLU A 25 -15.28 -9.07 13.71
C GLU A 25 -15.60 -10.24 12.77
N ARG A 26 -16.04 -11.38 13.30
CA ARG A 26 -16.50 -12.49 12.46
C ARG A 26 -17.79 -12.16 11.75
N ILE A 27 -18.73 -11.53 12.44
CA ILE A 27 -20.02 -11.14 11.86
C ILE A 27 -19.79 -10.09 10.76
N SER A 28 -18.96 -9.08 11.02
CA SER A 28 -18.67 -8.02 10.06
C SER A 28 -17.92 -8.54 8.82
N LEU A 29 -16.89 -9.38 9.00
CA LEU A 29 -16.18 -10.02 7.90
C LEU A 29 -17.08 -10.93 7.05
N GLN A 30 -17.96 -11.71 7.69
CA GLN A 30 -18.94 -12.54 6.96
C GLN A 30 -19.92 -11.70 6.14
N ASN A 31 -20.35 -10.54 6.65
CA ASN A 31 -21.19 -9.62 5.91
C ASN A 31 -20.42 -9.04 4.71
N LYS A 32 -19.17 -8.63 4.90
CA LYS A 32 -18.34 -8.08 3.82
C LYS A 32 -18.01 -9.12 2.75
N LEU A 33 -17.73 -10.37 3.12
CA LEU A 33 -17.57 -11.48 2.17
C LEU A 33 -18.82 -11.70 1.32
N ARG A 34 -20.01 -11.62 1.91
CA ARG A 34 -21.28 -11.75 1.17
C ARG A 34 -21.49 -10.59 0.20
N GLU A 35 -21.20 -9.37 0.63
CA GLU A 35 -21.26 -8.16 -0.19
C GLU A 35 -20.31 -8.24 -1.39
N LEU A 36 -19.01 -8.46 -1.16
CA LEU A 36 -18.00 -8.49 -2.22
C LEU A 36 -18.15 -9.67 -3.19
N LYS A 37 -18.87 -10.72 -2.79
CA LYS A 37 -19.17 -11.87 -3.66
C LYS A 37 -20.43 -11.64 -4.52
N GLN A 38 -21.27 -10.66 -4.18
CA GLN A 38 -22.48 -10.35 -4.95
C GLN A 38 -22.20 -9.39 -6.10
N ASP A 39 -21.28 -8.45 -5.91
CA ASP A 39 -20.98 -7.40 -6.87
C ASP A 39 -19.78 -7.78 -7.74
N GLU A 40 -19.99 -7.92 -9.06
CA GLU A 40 -18.88 -8.07 -10.00
C GLU A 40 -18.08 -6.77 -10.07
N LEU A 41 -16.79 -6.84 -9.74
CA LEU A 41 -15.89 -5.70 -9.79
C LEU A 41 -15.29 -5.52 -11.19
N GLU A 42 -15.22 -4.28 -11.66
CA GLU A 42 -14.41 -3.90 -12.83
C GLU A 42 -13.22 -3.08 -12.33
N ILE A 43 -12.02 -3.66 -12.40
CA ILE A 43 -10.79 -3.07 -11.88
C ILE A 43 -10.03 -2.40 -13.03
N PRO A 44 -10.01 -1.05 -13.10
CA PRO A 44 -9.26 -0.33 -14.12
C PRO A 44 -7.77 -0.27 -13.77
N ALA A 45 -6.94 0.10 -14.75
CA ALA A 45 -5.62 0.63 -14.46
C ALA A 45 -5.76 2.02 -13.81
N LEU A 46 -4.95 2.32 -12.80
CA LEU A 46 -4.90 3.65 -12.18
C LEU A 46 -3.61 4.35 -12.60
N ILE A 47 -3.73 5.39 -13.44
CA ILE A 47 -2.59 6.13 -13.99
C ILE A 47 -2.80 7.63 -13.75
N GLY A 48 -1.86 8.28 -13.09
CA GLY A 48 -1.94 9.73 -12.80
C GLY A 48 -3.20 10.14 -12.03
N GLY A 49 -3.68 9.26 -11.14
CA GLY A 49 -4.91 9.47 -10.37
C GLY A 49 -6.21 9.26 -11.16
N LYS A 50 -6.15 8.71 -12.38
CA LYS A 50 -7.33 8.45 -13.22
C LYS A 50 -7.50 6.96 -13.50
N ALA A 51 -8.75 6.51 -13.47
CA ALA A 51 -9.14 5.19 -13.92
C ALA A 51 -9.07 5.11 -15.46
N LEU A 52 -8.37 4.10 -15.98
CA LEU A 52 -8.24 3.80 -17.38
C LEU A 52 -8.77 2.39 -17.68
N TYR A 53 -9.79 2.33 -18.53
CA TYR A 53 -10.45 1.11 -18.96
C TYR A 53 -9.94 0.74 -20.35
N THR A 54 -9.07 -0.26 -20.43
CA THR A 54 -8.40 -0.66 -21.69
C THR A 54 -9.28 -1.50 -22.63
N GLY A 55 -10.36 -2.09 -22.09
CA GLY A 55 -11.17 -3.10 -22.78
C GLY A 55 -10.52 -4.49 -22.94
N ASP A 56 -9.22 -4.65 -22.68
CA ASP A 56 -8.56 -5.96 -22.64
C ASP A 56 -8.74 -6.58 -21.25
N LEU A 57 -9.78 -7.40 -21.12
CA LEU A 57 -10.26 -7.90 -19.84
C LEU A 57 -9.65 -9.26 -19.48
N GLU A 58 -9.35 -9.44 -18.20
CA GLU A 58 -9.05 -10.73 -17.59
C GLU A 58 -10.00 -10.98 -16.42
N GLU A 59 -10.54 -12.20 -16.30
CA GLU A 59 -11.49 -12.54 -15.25
C GLU A 59 -10.80 -12.80 -13.92
N ILE A 60 -11.40 -12.30 -12.85
CA ILE A 60 -11.00 -12.59 -11.47
C ILE A 60 -11.95 -13.66 -10.93
N ARG A 61 -11.39 -14.78 -10.47
CA ARG A 61 -12.14 -15.93 -9.97
C ARG A 61 -11.55 -16.38 -8.64
N PRO A 62 -12.37 -16.72 -7.62
CA PRO A 62 -11.84 -17.26 -6.37
C PRO A 62 -11.18 -18.61 -6.64
N PRO A 63 -9.92 -18.85 -6.18
CA PRO A 63 -9.26 -20.14 -6.42
C PRO A 63 -10.02 -21.35 -5.85
N HIS A 64 -10.79 -21.15 -4.77
CA HIS A 64 -11.64 -22.18 -4.16
C HIS A 64 -13.00 -22.38 -4.84
N GLU A 65 -13.38 -21.53 -5.81
CA GLU A 65 -14.67 -21.58 -6.50
C GLU A 65 -14.58 -21.00 -7.92
N LEU A 66 -13.82 -21.66 -8.78
CA LEU A 66 -13.52 -21.18 -10.14
C LEU A 66 -14.76 -20.92 -11.02
N SER A 67 -15.90 -21.56 -10.71
CA SER A 67 -17.17 -21.30 -11.40
C SER A 67 -17.74 -19.90 -11.14
N HIS A 68 -17.39 -19.30 -9.99
CA HIS A 68 -17.85 -17.97 -9.63
C HIS A 68 -16.91 -16.90 -10.23
N ARG A 69 -17.49 -15.87 -10.83
CA ARG A 69 -16.76 -14.72 -11.38
C ARG A 69 -16.91 -13.56 -10.38
N LEU A 70 -15.78 -13.14 -9.80
CA LEU A 70 -15.74 -11.99 -8.88
C LEU A 70 -15.70 -10.66 -9.63
N GLY A 71 -15.23 -10.67 -10.88
CA GLY A 71 -15.05 -9.45 -11.64
C GLY A 71 -14.10 -9.61 -12.82
N VAL A 72 -13.63 -8.48 -13.31
CA VAL A 72 -12.64 -8.36 -14.39
C VAL A 72 -11.62 -7.28 -14.07
N VAL A 73 -10.40 -7.46 -14.56
CA VAL A 73 -9.33 -6.46 -14.53
C VAL A 73 -8.94 -6.06 -15.94
N HIS A 74 -8.61 -4.79 -16.11
CA HIS A 74 -8.06 -4.27 -17.35
C HIS A 74 -6.55 -4.53 -17.44
N LYS A 75 -6.15 -5.40 -18.35
CA LYS A 75 -4.75 -5.61 -18.68
C LYS A 75 -4.18 -4.39 -19.39
N CYS A 76 -2.92 -4.10 -19.07
CA CYS A 76 -2.16 -3.00 -19.65
C CYS A 76 -1.21 -3.52 -20.72
N SER A 77 -1.05 -2.75 -21.81
CA SER A 77 -0.04 -2.97 -22.82
C SER A 77 1.18 -2.07 -22.60
N ALA A 78 2.15 -2.10 -23.53
CA ALA A 78 3.27 -1.17 -23.54
C ALA A 78 2.82 0.31 -23.58
N LYS A 79 1.65 0.60 -24.18
CA LYS A 79 1.09 1.95 -24.23
C LYS A 79 0.72 2.46 -22.84
N GLU A 80 -0.04 1.67 -22.08
CA GLU A 80 -0.45 2.04 -20.71
C GLU A 80 0.75 2.07 -19.76
N ALA A 81 1.72 1.17 -19.94
CA ALA A 81 2.97 1.22 -19.19
C ALA A 81 3.74 2.54 -19.42
N GLN A 82 3.84 3.00 -20.68
CA GLN A 82 4.47 4.29 -21.00
C GLN A 82 3.72 5.47 -20.37
N GLN A 83 2.38 5.46 -20.40
CA GLN A 83 1.56 6.48 -19.73
C GLN A 83 1.78 6.49 -18.21
N ALA A 84 1.93 5.31 -17.59
CA ALA A 84 2.23 5.19 -16.17
C ALA A 84 3.62 5.75 -15.81
N ILE A 85 4.62 5.52 -16.67
CA ILE A 85 5.97 6.09 -16.50
C ILE A 85 5.94 7.61 -16.60
N GLU A 86 5.26 8.16 -17.61
CA GLU A 86 5.10 9.61 -17.79
C GLU A 86 4.40 10.25 -16.58
N ALA A 87 3.27 9.68 -16.15
CA ALA A 87 2.56 10.18 -14.96
C ALA A 87 3.40 10.09 -13.68
N SER A 88 4.23 9.06 -13.55
CA SER A 88 5.16 8.89 -12.43
C SER A 88 6.26 9.96 -12.44
N GLN A 89 6.77 10.33 -13.62
CA GLN A 89 7.76 11.40 -13.77
C GLN A 89 7.16 12.78 -13.51
N ASP A 90 5.95 13.03 -14.00
CA ASP A 90 5.23 14.29 -13.77
C ASP A 90 4.99 14.55 -12.28
N ALA A 91 4.69 13.50 -11.51
CA ALA A 91 4.47 13.60 -10.07
C ALA A 91 5.77 13.67 -9.24
N TRP A 92 6.92 13.28 -9.81
CA TRP A 92 8.16 13.07 -9.06
C TRP A 92 8.63 14.34 -8.35
N HIS A 93 8.65 15.47 -9.04
CA HIS A 93 9.15 16.72 -8.48
C HIS A 93 8.35 17.16 -7.25
N ASP A 94 7.02 17.15 -7.34
CA ASP A 94 6.16 17.62 -6.25
C ASP A 94 6.18 16.65 -5.07
N TRP A 95 6.21 15.34 -5.34
CA TRP A 95 6.28 14.31 -4.30
C TRP A 95 7.63 14.28 -3.57
N ALA A 96 8.74 14.37 -4.32
CA ALA A 96 10.09 14.41 -3.77
C ALA A 96 10.33 15.64 -2.88
N ASN A 97 9.75 16.78 -3.25
CA ASN A 97 9.88 18.04 -2.50
C ASN A 97 8.88 18.20 -1.35
N MET A 98 7.90 17.30 -1.21
CA MET A 98 7.03 17.27 -0.04
C MET A 98 7.85 17.06 1.24
N ASP A 99 7.47 17.70 2.35
CA ASP A 99 8.12 17.45 3.64
C ASP A 99 7.93 15.98 4.01
N PHE A 100 8.96 15.36 4.60
CA PHE A 100 8.88 13.97 5.06
C PHE A 100 7.69 13.76 5.99
N ILE A 101 7.40 14.72 6.87
CA ILE A 101 6.29 14.62 7.83
C ILE A 101 4.94 14.56 7.12
N ASP A 102 4.79 15.35 6.05
CA ASP A 102 3.57 15.36 5.24
C ASP A 102 3.44 14.07 4.42
N ARG A 103 4.55 13.55 3.87
CA ARG A 103 4.55 12.23 3.21
C ARG A 103 4.19 11.13 4.20
N ALA A 104 4.85 11.08 5.36
CA ALA A 104 4.62 10.12 6.43
C ALA A 104 3.15 10.12 6.89
N ALA A 105 2.54 11.28 7.02
CA ALA A 105 1.13 11.42 7.42
C ALA A 105 0.16 10.71 6.46
N ILE A 106 0.45 10.66 5.15
CA ILE A 106 -0.37 9.94 4.17
C ILE A 106 -0.35 8.44 4.47
N PHE A 107 0.83 7.87 4.71
CA PHE A 107 0.98 6.45 5.02
C PHE A 107 0.39 6.11 6.38
N LEU A 108 0.68 6.89 7.42
CA LEU A 108 0.07 6.69 8.74
C LEU A 108 -1.46 6.77 8.68
N LYS A 109 -2.02 7.69 7.87
CA LYS A 109 -3.47 7.73 7.63
C LYS A 109 -3.99 6.48 6.94
N ALA A 110 -3.24 5.92 5.98
CA ALA A 110 -3.59 4.66 5.34
C ALA A 110 -3.59 3.51 6.36
N ALA A 111 -2.57 3.39 7.23
CA ALA A 111 -2.54 2.40 8.30
C ALA A 111 -3.78 2.47 9.22
N GLU A 112 -4.18 3.68 9.64
CA GLU A 112 -5.39 3.85 10.46
C GLU A 112 -6.69 3.50 9.72
N LEU A 113 -6.76 3.79 8.41
CA LEU A 113 -7.90 3.38 7.60
C LEU A 113 -7.99 1.85 7.48
N LEU A 114 -6.85 1.18 7.32
CA LEU A 114 -6.73 -0.28 7.26
C LEU A 114 -7.01 -0.95 8.61
N ALA A 115 -6.58 -0.35 9.72
CA ALA A 115 -6.83 -0.87 11.07
C ALA A 115 -8.33 -0.80 11.45
N GLY A 116 -9.04 0.22 10.94
CA GLY A 116 -10.45 0.43 11.22
C GLY A 116 -11.37 0.12 10.02
N PRO A 117 -11.90 1.15 9.34
CA PRO A 117 -13.04 1.00 8.44
C PRO A 117 -12.79 0.14 7.19
N TRP A 118 -11.53 -0.05 6.78
CA TRP A 118 -11.17 -0.84 5.60
C TRP A 118 -10.71 -2.27 5.92
N ARG A 119 -10.55 -2.64 7.20
CA ARG A 119 -10.01 -3.94 7.60
C ARG A 119 -10.74 -5.12 6.95
N ASP A 120 -12.07 -5.13 7.08
CA ASP A 120 -12.91 -6.19 6.52
C ASP A 120 -12.89 -6.21 4.99
N VAL A 121 -12.81 -5.04 4.34
CA VAL A 121 -12.74 -4.96 2.87
C VAL A 121 -11.45 -5.64 2.41
N LEU A 122 -10.33 -5.34 3.06
CA LEU A 122 -9.03 -5.86 2.68
C LEU A 122 -8.91 -7.37 2.98
N ASN A 123 -9.36 -7.80 4.16
CA ASN A 123 -9.38 -9.22 4.51
C ASN A 123 -10.32 -10.02 3.62
N ALA A 124 -11.56 -9.56 3.38
CA ALA A 124 -12.51 -10.25 2.52
C ALA A 124 -12.00 -10.35 1.07
N SER A 125 -11.42 -9.26 0.53
CA SER A 125 -10.83 -9.27 -0.82
C SER A 125 -9.68 -10.28 -0.92
N THR A 126 -8.82 -10.32 0.09
CA THR A 126 -7.69 -11.28 0.17
C THR A 126 -8.18 -12.72 0.27
N MET A 127 -9.20 -12.97 1.09
CA MET A 127 -9.81 -14.30 1.22
C MET A 127 -10.43 -14.76 -0.11
N LEU A 128 -11.18 -13.89 -0.79
CA LEU A 128 -11.85 -14.21 -2.05
C LEU A 128 -10.84 -14.39 -3.19
N GLY A 129 -9.96 -13.42 -3.42
CA GLY A 129 -9.02 -13.40 -4.56
C GLY A 129 -7.84 -14.35 -4.40
N GLN A 130 -7.35 -14.59 -3.18
CA GLN A 130 -6.16 -15.41 -2.92
C GLN A 130 -6.47 -16.69 -2.14
N SER A 131 -7.75 -16.98 -1.87
CA SER A 131 -8.21 -18.18 -1.18
C SER A 131 -7.63 -18.38 0.23
N LYS A 132 -7.37 -17.28 0.94
CA LYS A 132 -6.90 -17.32 2.32
C LYS A 132 -8.03 -17.63 3.30
N SER A 133 -7.70 -18.27 4.42
CA SER A 133 -8.58 -18.33 5.59
C SER A 133 -8.66 -16.95 6.26
N ALA A 134 -9.65 -16.73 7.12
CA ALA A 134 -9.78 -15.46 7.85
C ALA A 134 -8.50 -15.10 8.63
N TYR A 135 -7.93 -16.07 9.35
CA TYR A 135 -6.67 -15.87 10.07
C TYR A 135 -5.50 -15.55 9.13
N GLN A 136 -5.38 -16.26 8.01
CA GLN A 136 -4.30 -16.02 7.04
C GLN A 136 -4.42 -14.68 6.33
N ALA A 137 -5.64 -14.19 6.10
CA ALA A 137 -5.87 -12.85 5.59
C ALA A 137 -5.55 -11.79 6.66
N GLU A 138 -5.99 -12.00 7.90
CA GLU A 138 -5.78 -11.08 9.00
C GLU A 138 -4.30 -10.80 9.28
N ILE A 139 -3.48 -11.85 9.40
CA ILE A 139 -2.07 -11.66 9.71
C ILE A 139 -1.27 -11.06 8.55
N ASP A 140 -1.77 -11.15 7.32
CA ASP A 140 -1.15 -10.62 6.10
C ASP A 140 -1.73 -9.26 5.75
N ALA A 141 -2.94 -9.27 5.20
CA ALA A 141 -3.57 -8.12 4.59
C ALA A 141 -3.82 -7.00 5.60
N ALA A 142 -4.27 -7.32 6.82
CA ALA A 142 -4.42 -6.32 7.87
C ALA A 142 -3.10 -6.09 8.62
N CYS A 143 -2.72 -7.00 9.51
CA CYS A 143 -1.65 -6.76 10.49
C CYS A 143 -0.31 -6.46 9.82
N GLU A 144 0.20 -7.34 8.96
CA GLU A 144 1.53 -7.17 8.37
C GLU A 144 1.59 -5.92 7.46
N LEU A 145 0.55 -5.58 6.71
CA LEU A 145 0.53 -4.34 5.91
C LEU A 145 0.49 -3.08 6.78
N ILE A 146 -0.34 -3.07 7.83
CA ILE A 146 -0.41 -1.96 8.79
C ILE A 146 0.94 -1.76 9.47
N ASP A 147 1.56 -2.87 9.88
CA ASP A 147 2.88 -2.88 10.52
C ASP A 147 3.95 -2.39 9.55
N PHE A 148 4.01 -2.90 8.31
CA PHE A 148 4.94 -2.38 7.30
C PHE A 148 4.85 -0.87 7.18
N ILE A 149 3.63 -0.33 7.11
CA ILE A 149 3.44 1.11 7.00
C ILE A 149 3.94 1.85 8.24
N ARG A 150 3.49 1.46 9.44
CA ARG A 150 3.88 2.15 10.69
C ARG A 150 5.38 2.07 10.94
N PHE A 151 5.95 0.87 10.85
CA PHE A 151 7.37 0.64 11.09
C PHE A 151 8.25 1.27 10.00
N ASN A 152 7.86 1.25 8.72
CA ASN A 152 8.66 1.95 7.70
C ASN A 152 8.70 3.46 7.92
N VAL A 153 7.62 4.06 8.43
CA VAL A 153 7.62 5.49 8.78
C VAL A 153 8.55 5.76 9.97
N GLU A 154 8.54 4.90 10.99
CA GLU A 154 9.49 4.98 12.10
C GLU A 154 10.95 4.82 11.60
N TYR A 155 11.24 3.77 10.83
CA TYR A 155 12.58 3.54 10.27
C TYR A 155 13.05 4.68 9.37
N ALA A 156 12.18 5.25 8.54
CA ALA A 156 12.52 6.41 7.72
C ALA A 156 12.86 7.63 8.57
N SER A 157 12.16 7.83 9.69
CA SER A 157 12.47 8.88 10.66
C SER A 157 13.84 8.66 11.29
N GLU A 158 14.12 7.44 11.76
CA GLU A 158 15.42 7.08 12.35
C GLU A 158 16.57 7.28 11.35
N ILE A 159 16.40 6.85 10.10
CA ILE A 159 17.38 7.07 9.03
C ILE A 159 17.66 8.56 8.84
N TYR A 160 16.64 9.42 8.84
CA TYR A 160 16.83 10.87 8.65
C TYR A 160 17.49 11.56 9.85
N GLU A 161 17.45 10.95 11.04
CA GLU A 161 18.17 11.44 12.23
C GLU A 161 19.67 11.14 12.19
N GLU A 162 20.12 10.18 11.37
CA GLU A 162 21.54 9.88 11.21
C GLU A 162 22.29 11.05 10.56
N GLN A 163 23.22 11.65 11.31
CA GLN A 163 23.98 12.82 10.88
C GLN A 163 25.48 12.69 11.23
N PRO A 164 26.38 13.26 10.39
CA PRO A 164 27.82 13.17 10.62
C PRO A 164 28.31 14.12 11.72
N TYR A 165 29.45 13.76 12.32
CA TYR A 165 30.17 14.67 13.21
C TYR A 165 30.61 15.96 12.49
N SER A 166 30.55 17.07 13.21
CA SER A 166 31.01 18.40 12.76
C SER A 166 32.22 18.85 13.58
N GLY A 167 33.37 19.00 12.92
CA GLY A 167 34.61 19.46 13.55
C GLY A 167 34.67 20.98 13.73
N PRO A 168 35.72 21.51 14.38
CA PRO A 168 35.88 22.95 14.60
C PRO A 168 35.84 23.74 13.28
N GLY A 169 34.95 24.74 13.20
CA GLY A 169 34.80 25.62 12.03
C GLY A 169 34.06 24.99 10.84
N VAL A 170 33.54 23.76 10.98
CA VAL A 170 32.84 23.03 9.93
C VAL A 170 31.49 22.58 10.44
N TRP A 171 30.46 22.60 9.58
CA TRP A 171 29.16 22.00 9.85
C TRP A 171 28.80 21.05 8.72
N ASN A 172 28.84 19.75 9.01
CA ASN A 172 28.48 18.69 8.07
C ASN A 172 27.00 18.35 8.21
N ARG A 173 26.37 17.99 7.09
CA ARG A 173 24.99 17.49 7.03
C ARG A 173 24.90 16.37 6.01
N LEU A 174 24.14 15.34 6.34
CA LEU A 174 23.74 14.29 5.41
C LEU A 174 22.31 14.57 4.93
N GLU A 175 22.11 14.46 3.61
CA GLU A 175 20.82 14.63 2.97
C GLU A 175 20.48 13.36 2.20
N TYR A 176 19.43 12.67 2.65
CA TYR A 176 18.92 11.46 2.00
C TYR A 176 18.02 11.86 0.84
N ARG A 177 18.57 11.77 -0.37
CA ARG A 177 17.83 12.11 -1.60
C ARG A 177 16.99 10.92 -2.06
N PRO A 178 15.78 11.15 -2.61
CA PRO A 178 15.10 10.13 -3.40
C PRO A 178 15.91 9.78 -4.65
N LEU A 179 15.59 8.65 -5.27
CA LEU A 179 16.17 8.26 -6.55
C LEU A 179 15.59 9.14 -7.68
N GLU A 180 16.42 9.47 -8.66
CA GLU A 180 15.96 10.10 -9.90
C GLU A 180 15.31 9.05 -10.82
N GLY A 181 14.15 9.37 -11.38
CA GLY A 181 13.37 8.47 -12.23
C GLY A 181 12.16 7.88 -11.49
N PHE A 182 11.85 6.61 -11.75
CA PHE A 182 10.74 5.90 -11.12
C PHE A 182 11.17 4.52 -10.64
N VAL A 183 10.48 4.00 -9.63
CA VAL A 183 10.64 2.62 -9.18
C VAL A 183 9.58 1.75 -9.85
N PHE A 184 9.97 0.57 -10.32
CA PHE A 184 9.03 -0.43 -10.84
C PHE A 184 8.83 -1.54 -9.80
N ALA A 185 7.63 -1.60 -9.20
CA ALA A 185 7.27 -2.60 -8.21
C ALA A 185 6.45 -3.73 -8.86
N VAL A 186 6.96 -4.97 -8.80
CA VAL A 186 6.25 -6.17 -9.25
C VAL A 186 6.00 -7.06 -8.04
N THR A 187 4.73 -7.28 -7.70
CA THR A 187 4.37 -7.96 -6.44
C THR A 187 3.81 -9.36 -6.69
N PRO A 188 4.08 -10.33 -5.82
CA PRO A 188 3.57 -11.70 -5.95
C PRO A 188 2.12 -11.82 -5.48
N PHE A 189 1.48 -12.96 -5.76
CA PHE A 189 0.08 -13.20 -5.38
C PHE A 189 -0.09 -13.62 -3.91
N ASN A 190 0.98 -14.03 -3.24
CA ASN A 190 0.88 -14.79 -1.99
C ASN A 190 0.67 -13.93 -0.72
N PHE A 191 0.98 -12.63 -0.78
CA PHE A 191 0.78 -11.69 0.34
C PHE A 191 0.29 -10.34 -0.16
N THR A 192 -0.85 -9.92 0.38
CA THR A 192 -1.39 -8.57 0.18
C THR A 192 -0.49 -7.52 0.81
N ALA A 193 0.14 -7.83 1.95
CA ALA A 193 1.11 -6.97 2.62
C ALA A 193 2.33 -6.67 1.74
N ILE A 194 2.89 -7.69 1.08
CA ILE A 194 3.99 -7.50 0.12
C ILE A 194 3.49 -6.67 -1.08
N GLY A 195 2.26 -6.93 -1.54
CA GLY A 195 1.57 -6.15 -2.55
C GLY A 195 1.53 -4.65 -2.24
N GLY A 196 1.21 -4.29 -1.00
CA GLY A 196 1.18 -2.90 -0.55
C GLY A 196 2.55 -2.32 -0.21
N ASN A 197 3.44 -3.10 0.40
CA ASN A 197 4.73 -2.62 0.89
C ASN A 197 5.73 -2.29 -0.24
N LEU A 198 5.87 -3.17 -1.24
CA LEU A 198 6.85 -2.96 -2.31
C LEU A 198 6.67 -1.62 -3.07
N PRO A 199 5.45 -1.17 -3.39
CA PRO A 199 5.28 0.15 -3.99
C PRO A 199 5.27 1.30 -2.96
N THR A 200 4.88 1.08 -1.71
CA THR A 200 4.74 2.18 -0.74
C THR A 200 6.04 2.53 -0.01
N ALA A 201 6.91 1.55 0.27
CA ALA A 201 8.21 1.78 0.91
C ALA A 201 9.11 2.76 0.12
N PRO A 202 9.36 2.60 -1.20
CA PRO A 202 10.08 3.60 -1.96
C PRO A 202 9.30 4.92 -2.07
N ALA A 203 7.96 4.88 -2.14
CA ALA A 203 7.16 6.09 -2.20
C ALA A 203 7.33 6.96 -0.94
N LEU A 204 7.38 6.35 0.25
CA LEU A 204 7.65 7.04 1.51
C LEU A 204 8.96 7.86 1.48
N MET A 205 9.99 7.29 0.84
CA MET A 205 11.31 7.92 0.71
C MET A 205 11.36 9.01 -0.39
N GLY A 206 10.21 9.40 -0.95
CA GLY A 206 10.10 10.46 -1.95
C GLY A 206 10.20 9.99 -3.40
N ASN A 207 10.19 8.68 -3.67
CA ASN A 207 10.18 8.15 -5.03
C ASN A 207 8.75 8.09 -5.59
N THR A 208 8.61 8.05 -6.91
CA THR A 208 7.35 7.69 -7.59
C THR A 208 7.44 6.27 -8.15
N VAL A 209 6.29 5.61 -8.31
CA VAL A 209 6.24 4.17 -8.52
C VAL A 209 5.24 3.78 -9.59
N VAL A 210 5.65 2.85 -10.47
CA VAL A 210 4.75 2.07 -11.32
C VAL A 210 4.60 0.70 -10.68
N TRP A 211 3.38 0.30 -10.34
CA TRP A 211 3.08 -0.96 -9.64
C TRP A 211 2.34 -1.94 -10.55
N LYS A 212 2.92 -3.12 -10.78
CA LYS A 212 2.24 -4.27 -11.39
C LYS A 212 1.91 -5.32 -10.31
N PRO A 213 0.66 -5.38 -9.82
CA PRO A 213 0.21 -6.47 -8.97
C PRO A 213 0.15 -7.80 -9.74
N ALA A 214 0.15 -8.91 -9.01
CA ALA A 214 0.14 -10.27 -9.57
C ALA A 214 -0.97 -10.46 -10.59
#